data_AF-A0A7C7WLZ6-F1
#
_entry.id   AF-A0A7C7WLZ6-F1
#
_cell.length_a   1.000
_cell.length_b   1.000
_cell.length_c   1.000
_cell.angle_alpha   90.00
_cell.angle_beta   90.00
_cell.angle_gamma   90.00
#
_symmetry.space_group_name_H-M   'P 1'
#
loop_
_entity.id
_entity.type
_entity.pdbx_description
1 polymer ?
#
loop_
_entity_poly.entity_id
_entity_poly.type
_entity_poly.pdbx_seq_one_letter_code
_entity_poly.pdbx_strand_id
1 'polypeptide(L)'
;MARTVDDAAHAQRRQSFLEAAGRVIERKGYEQMTVQDVLDDVGQSKGAFYHYFDSKQALVEGLVGRLSKAIFTHLEQRVSAPDLSALDKLTCLFRESSQLKLERKGLWSALLPMWLSDSRNYGKWVFWRVSSRLESITNRGVESVRS
;
A
#
# COMPACT_ATOMS: atom_id res chain seq x y z
N MET A 1 30.42 -2.66 -12.66
CA MET A 1 29.01 -2.60 -13.13
C MET A 1 28.26 -3.91 -12.83
N ALA A 2 28.28 -4.43 -11.59
CA ALA A 2 27.79 -5.80 -11.30
C ALA A 2 26.68 -5.91 -10.22
N ARG A 3 26.07 -4.79 -9.81
CA ARG A 3 25.07 -4.78 -8.71
C ARG A 3 23.64 -4.45 -9.10
N THR A 4 23.43 -3.80 -10.24
CA THR A 4 22.11 -3.30 -10.68
C THR A 4 21.17 -4.39 -11.18
N VAL A 5 21.70 -5.50 -11.71
CA VAL A 5 20.89 -6.62 -12.23
C VAL A 5 20.27 -7.43 -11.08
N ASP A 6 21.01 -7.61 -9.98
CA ASP A 6 20.55 -8.37 -8.81
C ASP A 6 19.52 -7.58 -8.00
N ASP A 7 19.75 -6.26 -7.81
CA ASP A 7 18.82 -5.37 -7.10
C ASP A 7 17.43 -5.35 -7.77
N ALA A 8 17.37 -5.36 -9.11
CA ALA A 8 16.12 -5.38 -9.86
C ALA A 8 15.39 -6.73 -9.77
N ALA A 9 16.13 -7.85 -9.89
CA ALA A 9 15.57 -9.19 -9.76
C ALA A 9 15.04 -9.45 -8.34
N HIS A 10 15.77 -8.99 -7.32
CA HIS A 10 15.37 -9.02 -5.93
C HIS A 10 14.07 -8.21 -5.70
N ALA A 11 14.00 -6.98 -6.22
CA ALA A 11 12.81 -6.16 -6.13
C ALA A 11 11.58 -6.81 -6.81
N GLN A 12 11.78 -7.41 -7.99
CA GLN A 12 10.71 -8.10 -8.72
C GLN A 12 10.19 -9.31 -7.94
N ARG A 13 11.09 -10.07 -7.32
CA ARG A 13 10.71 -11.25 -6.52
C ARG A 13 9.98 -10.85 -5.23
N ARG A 14 10.44 -9.80 -4.57
CA ARG A 14 9.70 -9.21 -3.45
C ARG A 14 8.30 -8.79 -3.88
N GLN A 15 8.17 -8.19 -5.06
CA GLN A 15 6.89 -7.74 -5.59
C GLN A 15 5.93 -8.89 -5.88
N SER A 16 6.40 -10.01 -6.43
CA SER A 16 5.54 -11.17 -6.72
C SER A 16 4.91 -11.75 -5.45
N PHE A 17 5.63 -11.77 -4.32
CA PHE A 17 5.06 -12.18 -3.04
C PHE A 17 3.94 -11.24 -2.57
N LEU A 18 4.11 -9.93 -2.71
CA LEU A 18 3.08 -8.95 -2.35
C LEU A 18 1.81 -9.10 -3.21
N GLU A 19 1.97 -9.40 -4.49
CA GLU A 19 0.83 -9.59 -5.40
C GLU A 19 0.07 -10.87 -5.10
N ALA A 20 0.78 -11.96 -4.85
CA ALA A 20 0.21 -13.22 -4.40
C ALA A 20 -0.55 -13.05 -3.08
N ALA A 21 0.03 -12.36 -2.11
CA ALA A 21 -0.65 -12.03 -0.85
C ALA A 21 -1.95 -11.27 -1.09
N GLY A 22 -1.94 -10.26 -1.97
CA GLY A 22 -3.14 -9.51 -2.34
C GLY A 22 -4.25 -10.40 -2.89
N ARG A 23 -3.93 -11.28 -3.85
CA ARG A 23 -4.89 -12.23 -4.42
C ARG A 23 -5.43 -13.20 -3.38
N VAL A 24 -4.58 -13.74 -2.52
CA VAL A 24 -5.02 -14.68 -1.48
C VAL A 24 -5.96 -13.99 -0.48
N ILE A 25 -5.63 -12.77 -0.06
CA ILE A 25 -6.47 -11.99 0.86
C ILE A 25 -7.82 -11.65 0.23
N GLU A 26 -7.85 -11.29 -1.06
CA GLU A 26 -9.11 -11.05 -1.78
C GLU A 26 -10.00 -12.31 -1.84
N ARG A 27 -9.41 -13.49 -2.00
CA ARG A 27 -10.16 -14.76 -2.12
C ARG A 27 -10.73 -15.26 -0.79
N LYS A 28 -9.97 -15.18 0.31
CA LYS A 28 -10.34 -15.83 1.59
C LYS A 28 -10.16 -14.99 2.85
N GLY A 29 -9.73 -13.75 2.70
CA GLY A 29 -9.48 -12.83 3.82
C GLY A 29 -8.14 -13.05 4.51
N TYR A 30 -7.72 -12.04 5.27
CA TYR A 30 -6.45 -12.05 5.99
C TYR A 30 -6.38 -13.16 7.04
N GLU A 31 -7.40 -13.34 7.86
CA GLU A 31 -7.38 -14.30 8.97
C GLU A 31 -7.12 -15.73 8.48
N GLN A 32 -7.81 -16.14 7.41
CA GLN A 32 -7.70 -17.49 6.85
C GLN A 32 -6.47 -17.69 5.93
N MET A 33 -5.70 -16.63 5.65
CA MET A 33 -4.47 -16.73 4.88
C MET A 33 -3.33 -17.39 5.66
N THR A 34 -2.55 -18.24 5.01
CA THR A 34 -1.29 -18.79 5.51
C THR A 34 -0.15 -18.39 4.58
N VAL A 35 1.10 -18.54 5.05
CA VAL A 35 2.28 -18.37 4.20
C VAL A 35 2.28 -19.39 3.06
N GLN A 36 1.82 -20.62 3.31
CA GLN A 36 1.79 -21.68 2.30
C GLN A 36 0.89 -21.31 1.12
N ASP A 37 -0.27 -20.71 1.36
CA ASP A 37 -1.16 -20.27 0.26
C ASP A 37 -0.47 -19.27 -0.67
N VAL A 38 0.35 -18.39 -0.11
CA VAL A 38 1.11 -17.41 -0.88
C VAL A 38 2.21 -18.10 -1.68
N LEU A 39 2.93 -19.04 -1.06
CA LEU A 39 3.96 -19.85 -1.72
C LEU A 39 3.40 -20.64 -2.90
N ASP A 40 2.22 -21.24 -2.72
CA ASP A 40 1.51 -22.01 -3.74
C ASP A 40 1.05 -21.10 -4.90
N ASP A 41 0.56 -19.90 -4.58
CA ASP A 41 0.09 -18.92 -5.58
C ASP A 41 1.24 -18.32 -6.43
N VAL A 42 2.44 -18.19 -5.85
CA VAL A 42 3.62 -17.62 -6.53
C VAL A 42 4.61 -18.68 -7.05
N GLY A 43 4.43 -19.95 -6.68
CA GLY A 43 5.31 -21.06 -7.04
C GLY A 43 6.73 -20.91 -6.48
N GLN A 44 6.87 -20.39 -5.26
CA GLN A 44 8.18 -20.18 -4.61
C GLN A 44 8.35 -21.06 -3.37
N SER A 45 9.60 -21.27 -2.96
CA SER A 45 9.90 -22.04 -1.76
C SER A 45 9.74 -21.21 -0.48
N LYS A 46 9.56 -21.92 0.64
CA LYS A 46 9.53 -21.32 1.97
C LYS A 46 10.84 -20.59 2.30
N GLY A 47 11.99 -21.12 1.89
CA GLY A 47 13.29 -20.47 2.06
C GLY A 47 13.41 -19.17 1.26
N ALA A 48 12.88 -19.14 0.04
CA ALA A 48 12.82 -17.91 -0.75
C ALA A 48 11.96 -16.84 -0.07
N PHE A 49 10.81 -17.21 0.52
CA PHE A 49 9.96 -16.27 1.23
C PHE A 49 10.66 -15.60 2.42
N TYR A 50 11.30 -16.38 3.29
CA TYR A 50 11.96 -15.85 4.50
C TYR A 50 13.20 -15.01 4.19
N HIS A 51 13.68 -15.00 2.94
CA HIS A 51 14.67 -14.03 2.50
C HIS A 51 14.10 -12.60 2.39
N TYR A 52 12.80 -12.46 2.12
CA TYR A 52 12.14 -11.16 1.90
C TYR A 52 11.23 -10.73 3.05
N PHE A 53 10.63 -11.68 3.76
CA PHE A 53 9.64 -11.40 4.80
C PHE A 53 9.80 -12.37 5.98
N ASP A 54 9.92 -11.81 7.18
CA ASP A 54 10.09 -12.59 8.41
C ASP A 54 8.80 -13.29 8.85
N SER A 55 7.65 -12.85 8.36
CA SER A 55 6.34 -13.38 8.76
C SER A 55 5.21 -13.06 7.77
N LYS A 56 4.06 -13.74 7.94
CA LYS A 56 2.77 -13.37 7.33
C LYS A 56 2.43 -11.90 7.59
N GLN A 57 2.72 -11.42 8.79
CA GLN A 57 2.53 -10.04 9.22
C GLN A 57 3.39 -9.07 8.37
N ALA A 58 4.70 -9.31 8.31
CA ALA A 58 5.62 -8.45 7.56
C ALA A 58 5.26 -8.38 6.06
N LEU A 59 4.76 -9.48 5.49
CA LEU A 59 4.26 -9.53 4.12
C LEU A 59 3.06 -8.58 3.93
N VAL A 60 2.08 -8.62 4.82
CA VAL A 60 0.87 -7.79 4.75
C VAL A 60 1.18 -6.33 5.02
N GLU A 61 2.07 -6.02 5.97
CA GLU A 61 2.57 -4.66 6.18
C GLU A 61 3.24 -4.11 4.92
N GLY A 62 4.06 -4.94 4.25
CA GLY A 62 4.67 -4.60 2.96
C GLY A 62 3.64 -4.33 1.87
N LEU A 63 2.57 -5.13 1.81
CA LEU A 63 1.48 -4.96 0.86
C LEU A 63 0.71 -3.66 1.11
N VAL A 64 0.30 -3.41 2.36
CA VAL A 64 -0.40 -2.18 2.75
C VAL A 64 0.47 -0.96 2.48
N GLY A 65 1.77 -1.02 2.82
CA GLY A 65 2.72 0.05 2.53
C GLY A 65 2.81 0.38 1.04
N ARG A 66 2.85 -0.63 0.17
CA ARG A 66 2.83 -0.46 -1.29
C ARG A 66 1.54 0.21 -1.76
N LEU A 67 0.38 -0.28 -1.31
CA LEU A 67 -0.92 0.25 -1.72
C LEU A 67 -1.09 1.71 -1.27
N SER A 68 -0.76 2.01 -0.02
CA SER A 68 -0.77 3.36 0.51
C SER A 68 0.15 4.29 -0.27
N LYS A 69 1.37 3.84 -0.60
CA LYS A 69 2.30 4.65 -1.41
C LYS A 69 1.73 4.99 -2.78
N ALA A 70 1.13 4.02 -3.48
CA ALA A 70 0.51 4.26 -4.78
C ALA A 70 -0.61 5.31 -4.71
N ILE A 71 -1.47 5.20 -3.68
CA ILE A 71 -2.52 6.19 -3.42
C ILE A 71 -1.89 7.57 -3.15
N PHE A 72 -0.95 7.67 -2.22
CA PHE A 72 -0.33 8.96 -1.86
C PHE A 72 0.40 9.61 -3.02
N THR A 73 1.13 8.86 -3.84
CA THR A 73 1.81 9.42 -5.01
C THR A 73 0.81 9.99 -6.01
N HIS A 74 -0.32 9.32 -6.24
CA HIS A 74 -1.41 9.87 -7.05
C HIS A 74 -1.98 11.17 -6.45
N LEU A 75 -2.25 11.19 -5.14
CA LEU A 75 -2.77 12.39 -4.47
C LEU A 75 -1.74 13.54 -4.49
N GLU A 76 -0.46 13.27 -4.28
CA GLU A 76 0.65 14.23 -4.33
C GLU A 76 0.74 14.91 -5.69
N GLN A 77 0.69 14.14 -6.78
CA GLN A 77 0.77 14.66 -8.14
C GLN A 77 -0.39 15.62 -8.45
N ARG A 78 -1.59 15.34 -7.93
CA ARG A 78 -2.78 16.17 -8.16
C ARG A 78 -2.80 17.43 -7.30
N VAL A 79 -2.42 17.33 -6.03
CA VAL A 79 -2.38 18.49 -5.11
C VAL A 79 -1.30 19.49 -5.52
N SER A 80 -0.20 18.99 -6.10
CA SER A 80 0.91 19.82 -6.58
C SER A 80 0.64 20.48 -7.94
N ALA A 81 -0.51 20.20 -8.58
CA ALA A 81 -0.89 20.87 -9.82
C ALA A 81 -1.18 22.37 -9.53
N PRO A 82 -0.49 23.31 -10.21
CA PRO A 82 -0.60 24.74 -9.93
C PRO A 82 -1.95 25.35 -10.32
N ASP A 83 -2.71 24.70 -11.18
CA ASP A 83 -3.86 25.32 -11.89
C ASP A 83 -5.23 25.11 -11.22
N LEU A 84 -5.26 24.54 -10.00
CA LEU A 84 -6.52 24.23 -9.30
C LEU A 84 -6.67 25.07 -8.04
N SER A 85 -7.87 25.63 -7.82
CA SER A 85 -8.22 26.25 -6.55
C SER A 85 -8.17 25.23 -5.41
N ALA A 86 -8.02 25.67 -4.16
CA ALA A 86 -7.99 24.77 -3.00
C ALA A 86 -9.26 23.90 -2.88
N LEU A 87 -10.42 24.45 -3.28
CA LEU A 87 -11.69 23.74 -3.29
C LEU A 87 -11.76 22.73 -4.44
N ASP A 88 -11.20 23.05 -5.62
CA ASP A 88 -11.11 22.12 -6.75
C ASP A 88 -10.15 20.96 -6.45
N LYS A 89 -9.04 21.24 -5.75
CA LYS A 89 -8.12 20.21 -5.25
C LYS A 89 -8.85 19.25 -4.29
N LEU A 90 -9.62 19.76 -3.33
CA LEU A 90 -10.42 18.94 -2.42
C LEU A 90 -11.51 18.12 -3.15
N THR A 91 -12.20 18.73 -4.10
CA THR A 91 -13.26 18.07 -4.87
C THR A 91 -12.69 16.99 -5.78
N CYS A 92 -11.54 17.25 -6.41
CA CYS A 92 -10.82 16.29 -7.24
C CYS A 92 -10.27 15.13 -6.39
N LEU A 93 -9.70 15.42 -5.21
CA LEU A 93 -9.29 14.42 -4.23
C LEU A 93 -10.45 13.48 -3.86
N PHE A 94 -11.62 14.01 -3.55
CA PHE A 94 -12.80 13.19 -3.22
C PHE A 94 -13.26 12.34 -4.42
N ARG A 95 -13.26 12.90 -5.63
CA ARG A 95 -13.69 12.21 -6.85
C ARG A 95 -12.72 11.09 -7.25
N GLU A 96 -11.42 11.34 -7.22
CA GLU A 96 -10.39 10.35 -7.59
C GLU A 96 -10.13 9.33 -6.49
N SER A 97 -10.19 9.72 -5.21
CA SER A 97 -10.12 8.76 -4.09
C SER A 97 -11.26 7.75 -4.14
N SER A 98 -12.40 8.13 -4.74
CA SER A 98 -13.53 7.22 -5.00
C SER A 98 -13.24 6.22 -6.13
N GLN A 99 -12.39 6.56 -7.12
CA GLN A 99 -12.03 5.69 -8.25
C GLN A 99 -10.83 4.77 -7.93
N LEU A 100 -9.81 5.27 -7.23
CA LEU A 100 -8.66 4.48 -6.79
C LEU A 100 -9.04 3.38 -5.78
N LYS A 101 -10.08 3.63 -4.96
CA LYS A 101 -10.64 2.60 -4.09
C LYS A 101 -11.45 1.56 -4.88
N LEU A 102 -11.99 1.91 -6.06
CA LEU A 102 -12.94 1.09 -6.82
C LEU A 102 -12.29 -0.15 -7.45
N GLU A 103 -11.09 -0.01 -8.03
CA GLU A 103 -10.41 -1.12 -8.73
C GLU A 103 -9.87 -2.22 -7.81
N ARG A 104 -9.67 -1.92 -6.51
CA ARG A 104 -9.27 -2.89 -5.46
C ARG A 104 -10.22 -2.88 -4.27
N LYS A 105 -11.51 -2.60 -4.51
CA LYS A 105 -12.55 -2.58 -3.46
C LYS A 105 -12.51 -3.85 -2.60
N GLY A 106 -12.36 -5.00 -3.24
CA GLY A 106 -12.28 -6.31 -2.58
C GLY A 106 -11.14 -6.41 -1.57
N LEU A 107 -9.94 -5.92 -1.93
CA LEU A 107 -8.77 -5.97 -1.03
C LEU A 107 -8.91 -5.02 0.16
N TRP A 108 -9.34 -3.78 -0.08
CA TRP A 108 -9.56 -2.83 1.00
C TRP A 108 -10.69 -3.27 1.93
N SER A 109 -11.75 -3.89 1.41
CA SER A 109 -12.80 -4.49 2.25
C SER A 109 -12.31 -5.73 3.01
N ALA A 110 -11.49 -6.59 2.40
CA ALA A 110 -10.94 -7.78 3.04
C ALA A 110 -9.92 -7.44 4.14
N LEU A 111 -9.26 -6.29 4.02
CA LEU A 111 -8.35 -5.74 5.04
C LEU A 111 -9.07 -4.89 6.10
N LEU A 112 -10.33 -4.49 5.89
CA LEU A 112 -11.08 -3.65 6.81
C LEU A 112 -11.31 -4.31 8.19
N PRO A 113 -11.64 -5.62 8.30
CA PRO A 113 -11.73 -6.31 9.58
C PRO A 113 -10.40 -6.33 10.34
N MET A 114 -9.27 -6.51 9.64
CA MET A 114 -7.93 -6.40 10.24
C MET A 114 -7.70 -4.98 10.80
N TRP A 115 -8.21 -3.96 10.11
CA TRP A 115 -8.12 -2.55 10.51
C TRP A 115 -8.94 -2.21 11.76
N LEU A 116 -10.11 -2.85 11.91
CA LEU A 116 -11.04 -2.62 13.02
C LEU A 116 -10.81 -3.58 14.20
N SER A 117 -10.14 -4.72 13.97
CA SER A 117 -9.76 -5.64 15.03
C SER A 117 -8.59 -5.07 15.83
N ASP A 118 -8.75 -4.96 17.15
CA ASP A 118 -7.69 -4.51 18.06
C ASP A 118 -6.63 -5.61 18.29
N SER A 119 -5.95 -6.06 17.23
CA SER A 119 -4.72 -6.85 17.34
C SER A 119 -3.49 -5.91 17.39
N ARG A 120 -3.55 -5.05 18.41
CA ARG A 120 -2.50 -4.28 19.09
C ARG A 120 -1.67 -3.21 18.41
N ASN A 121 -1.51 -3.07 17.09
CA ASN A 121 -0.78 -1.89 16.53
C ASN A 121 -0.97 -1.56 15.03
N TYR A 122 -1.68 -2.36 14.24
CA TYR A 122 -1.76 -2.18 12.78
C TYR A 122 -2.52 -0.94 12.33
N GLY A 123 -3.73 -0.74 12.85
CA GLY A 123 -4.53 0.45 12.57
C GLY A 123 -3.73 1.71 12.92
N LYS A 124 -3.01 1.70 14.06
CA LYS A 124 -2.12 2.80 14.47
C LYS A 124 -0.93 3.00 13.54
N TRP A 125 -0.25 1.96 13.08
CA TRP A 125 0.88 2.09 12.15
C TRP A 125 0.46 2.61 10.78
N VAL A 126 -0.63 2.08 10.22
CA VAL A 126 -1.16 2.56 8.94
C VAL A 126 -1.68 3.98 9.09
N PHE A 127 -2.44 4.26 10.15
CA PHE A 127 -2.95 5.59 10.46
C PHE A 127 -1.81 6.59 10.65
N TRP A 128 -0.79 6.26 11.44
CA TRP A 128 0.41 7.08 11.61
C TRP A 128 1.14 7.30 10.29
N ARG A 129 1.31 6.25 9.48
CA ARG A 129 1.96 6.38 8.17
C ARG A 129 1.15 7.24 7.19
N VAL A 130 -0.17 7.14 7.24
CA VAL A 130 -1.11 7.97 6.47
C VAL A 130 -1.07 9.41 6.96
N SER A 131 -1.15 9.65 8.28
CA SER A 131 -1.19 10.98 8.88
C SER A 131 0.14 11.72 8.67
N SER A 132 1.29 11.07 8.91
CA SER A 132 2.61 11.68 8.67
C SER A 132 2.83 12.01 7.19
N ARG A 133 2.29 11.21 6.27
CA ARG A 133 2.37 11.53 4.83
C ARG A 133 1.44 12.69 4.47
N LEU A 134 0.22 12.71 5.01
CA LEU A 134 -0.73 13.80 4.79
C LEU A 134 -0.19 15.15 5.31
N GLU A 135 0.41 15.18 6.49
CA GLU A 135 1.08 16.36 7.04
C GLU A 135 2.16 16.90 6.09
N SER A 136 2.94 16.01 5.47
CA SER A 136 3.96 16.43 4.48
C SER A 136 3.37 16.98 3.18
N ILE A 137 2.13 16.61 2.83
CA ILE A 137 1.45 17.06 1.61
C ILE A 137 0.77 18.41 1.86
N THR A 138 0.07 18.55 2.99
CA THR A 138 -0.57 19.81 3.36
C THR A 138 0.45 20.91 3.62
N ASN A 139 1.59 20.61 4.25
CA ASN A 139 2.62 21.63 4.48
C ASN A 139 3.20 22.17 3.15
N ARG A 140 3.47 21.29 2.18
CA ARG A 140 3.92 21.69 0.83
C ARG A 140 2.83 22.39 0.01
N GLY A 141 1.57 21.96 0.14
CA GLY A 141 0.44 22.57 -0.56
C GLY A 141 0.11 23.98 -0.07
N VAL A 142 0.29 24.26 1.24
CA VAL A 142 0.11 25.58 1.83
C VAL A 142 1.25 26.54 1.46
N GLU A 143 2.48 26.04 1.35
CA GLU A 143 3.62 26.82 0.85
C GLU A 143 3.45 27.24 -0.63
N SER A 144 2.91 26.36 -1.47
CA SER A 144 2.60 26.65 -2.89
C SER A 144 1.51 27.70 -3.11
N VAL A 145 0.67 28.01 -2.11
CA VAL A 145 -0.40 29.03 -2.21
C VAL A 145 0.09 30.39 -1.69
N ARG A 146 1.24 30.44 -1.01
CA ARG A 146 1.85 31.68 -0.48
C ARG A 146 2.89 32.31 -1.41
N SER A 147 3.31 31.62 -2.48
CA SER A 147 4.16 32.15 -3.55
C SER A 147 3.32 32.58 -4.74
#